data_AF-A0A966Q7A8-F1
#
_entry.id   AF-A0A966Q7A8-F1
#
_cell.length_a   1.000
_cell.length_b   1.000
_cell.length_c   1.000
_cell.angle_alpha   90.00
_cell.angle_beta   90.00
_cell.angle_gamma   90.00
#
_symmetry.space_group_name_H-M   'P 1'
#
loop_
_entity.id
_entity.type
_entity.pdbx_description
1 polymer ?
#
loop_
_entity_poly.entity_id
_entity_poly.type
_entity_poly.pdbx_seq_one_letter_code
_entity_poly.pdbx_strand_id
1 'polypeptide(L)'
;MAGTTWLDRGGTHLGSRRAGWPAWLLLAPLLVWLGLFVLLPTILLIVTSFSHRDELGRVVYSFTTENYLRCFDPTWLSIFWNSILYALAATVICVVVGYPAAYTIGRAGPKSRRILLTLVMIPFWTSFLIRTYAWISILSQEGLANSLLLSAHIIPGPLSMMYTPFSIVLGLVYNYLPFMILPIYTSV
;
A
#
# COMPACT_ATOMS: atom_id res chain seq x y z
N MET A 1 -26.90 41.30 46.44
CA MET A 1 -26.53 39.96 46.95
C MET A 1 -26.34 39.04 45.76
N ALA A 2 -25.17 38.39 45.68
CA ALA A 2 -24.72 37.39 44.70
C ALA A 2 -24.66 37.88 43.22
N GLY A 3 -23.53 37.93 42.52
CA GLY A 3 -22.23 37.31 42.73
C GLY A 3 -21.65 36.98 41.35
N THR A 4 -21.07 37.98 40.69
CA THR A 4 -20.36 37.88 39.41
C THR A 4 -18.95 37.35 39.64
N THR A 5 -18.75 36.02 39.60
CA THR A 5 -17.42 35.41 39.81
C THR A 5 -17.20 34.12 39.00
N TRP A 6 -17.46 34.13 37.68
CA TRP A 6 -17.20 32.99 36.80
C TRP A 6 -16.09 33.22 35.76
N LEU A 7 -15.38 34.34 35.81
CA LEU A 7 -14.39 34.73 34.78
C LEU A 7 -12.92 34.49 35.17
N ASP A 8 -12.61 33.80 36.26
CA ASP A 8 -11.22 33.63 36.67
C ASP A 8 -10.96 32.30 37.38
N ARG A 9 -10.79 31.21 36.60
CA ARG A 9 -9.99 30.04 37.00
C ARG A 9 -9.39 29.33 35.81
N GLY A 10 -8.07 29.48 35.69
CA GLY A 10 -7.20 28.41 35.24
C GLY A 10 -6.78 28.50 33.78
N GLY A 11 -5.88 29.43 33.47
CA GLY A 11 -4.95 29.24 32.37
C GLY A 11 -4.27 27.88 32.53
N THR A 12 -4.64 26.93 31.68
CA THR A 12 -3.96 25.65 31.57
C THR A 12 -2.60 25.92 30.96
N HIS A 13 -1.62 26.18 31.83
CA HIS A 13 -0.22 26.05 31.50
C HIS A 13 0.00 24.60 31.05
N LEU A 14 -0.15 24.33 29.75
CA LEU A 14 0.37 23.16 29.07
C LEU A 14 1.89 23.32 29.08
N GLY A 15 2.49 23.16 30.25
CA GLY A 15 3.92 23.07 30.42
C GLY A 15 4.39 21.92 29.55
N SER A 16 5.17 22.25 28.52
CA SER A 16 5.93 21.26 27.76
C SER A 16 6.84 20.51 28.74
N ARG A 17 6.32 19.42 29.34
CA ARG A 17 7.16 18.48 30.09
C ARG A 17 8.08 17.88 29.06
N ARG A 18 9.30 18.44 28.97
CA ARG A 18 10.42 17.84 28.24
C ARG A 18 10.46 16.38 28.66
N ALA A 19 10.54 15.47 27.69
CA ALA A 19 10.61 14.05 27.94
C ALA A 19 11.76 13.78 28.93
N GLY A 20 11.40 13.45 30.18
CA GLY A 20 12.37 13.16 31.22
C GLY A 20 13.12 11.87 30.90
N TRP A 21 14.27 11.67 31.54
CA TRP A 21 15.04 10.42 31.50
C TRP A 21 14.21 9.12 31.56
N PRO A 22 13.14 8.98 32.39
CA PRO A 22 12.30 7.78 32.37
C PRO A 22 11.52 7.56 31.06
N ALA A 23 11.17 8.62 30.33
CA ALA A 23 10.54 8.49 29.01
C ALA A 23 11.50 7.89 27.97
N TRP A 24 12.78 8.24 28.04
CA TRP A 24 13.81 7.65 27.18
C TRP A 24 14.08 6.19 27.51
N LEU A 25 14.06 5.80 28.78
CA LEU A 25 14.16 4.38 29.19
C LEU A 25 12.98 3.53 28.67
N LEU A 26 11.76 4.09 28.65
CA LEU A 26 10.59 3.41 28.08
C LEU A 26 10.67 3.29 26.55
N LEU A 27 11.29 4.26 25.88
CA LEU A 27 11.50 4.24 24.42
C LEU A 27 12.75 3.45 24.00
N ALA A 28 13.71 3.23 24.91
CA ALA A 28 15.00 2.62 24.58
C ALA A 28 14.87 1.23 23.93
N PRO A 29 14.02 0.28 24.41
CA PRO A 29 13.87 -1.01 23.77
C PRO A 29 13.36 -0.89 22.33
N LEU A 30 12.41 0.02 22.08
CA LEU A 30 11.87 0.28 20.75
C LEU A 30 12.94 0.90 19.83
N LEU A 31 13.71 1.86 20.33
CA LEU A 31 14.78 2.51 19.56
C LEU A 31 15.93 1.54 19.23
N VAL A 32 16.32 0.69 20.17
CA VAL A 32 17.31 -0.37 19.93
C VAL A 32 16.80 -1.35 18.90
N TRP A 33 15.53 -1.76 19.00
CA TRP A 33 14.91 -2.64 18.01
C TRP A 33 14.87 -2.02 16.60
N LEU A 34 14.43 -0.77 16.47
CA LEU A 34 14.44 -0.04 15.20
C LEU A 34 15.86 0.15 14.66
N GLY A 35 16.83 0.45 15.53
CA GLY A 35 18.23 0.56 15.14
C GLY A 35 18.78 -0.74 14.59
N LEU A 36 18.53 -1.84 15.28
CA LEU A 36 19.07 -3.15 14.93
C LEU A 36 18.41 -3.77 13.70
N PHE A 37 17.08 -3.67 13.56
CA PHE A 37 16.33 -4.37 12.52
C PHE A 37 15.89 -3.51 11.35
N VAL A 38 15.90 -2.18 11.48
CA VAL A 38 15.52 -1.27 10.38
C VAL A 38 16.73 -0.48 9.91
N LEU A 39 17.44 0.20 10.82
CA LEU A 39 18.56 1.05 10.41
C LEU A 39 19.76 0.22 9.93
N LEU A 40 20.12 -0.85 10.63
CA LEU A 40 21.25 -1.70 10.23
C LEU A 40 21.12 -2.25 8.80
N PRO A 41 20.03 -2.95 8.40
CA PRO A 41 19.91 -3.42 7.02
C PRO A 41 19.82 -2.27 6.01
N THR A 42 19.23 -1.13 6.38
CA THR A 42 19.19 0.05 5.50
C THR A 42 20.59 0.61 5.25
N ILE A 43 21.43 0.69 6.29
CA ILE A 43 22.83 1.12 6.16
C ILE A 43 23.61 0.13 5.30
N LEU A 44 23.43 -1.18 5.50
CA LEU A 44 24.05 -2.19 4.63
C LEU A 44 23.60 -2.03 3.17
N LEU A 45 22.32 -1.73 2.92
CA LEU A 45 21.81 -1.45 1.59
C LEU A 45 22.48 -0.21 0.98
N ILE A 46 22.64 0.86 1.76
CA ILE A 46 23.34 2.08 1.32
C ILE A 46 24.80 1.77 0.99
N VAL A 47 25.53 1.10 1.87
CA VAL A 47 26.94 0.73 1.64
C VAL A 47 27.07 -0.13 0.38
N THR A 48 26.20 -1.13 0.21
CA THR A 48 26.22 -2.00 -0.98
C THR A 48 25.76 -1.29 -2.26
N SER A 49 24.97 -0.22 -2.17
CA SER A 49 24.61 0.63 -3.32
C SER A 49 25.83 1.32 -3.94
N PHE A 50 26.85 1.63 -3.13
CA PHE A 50 28.13 2.17 -3.59
C PHE A 50 29.15 1.09 -3.99
N SER A 51 28.80 -0.20 -3.93
CA SER A 51 29.69 -1.32 -4.27
C SER A 51 29.44 -1.84 -5.69
N HIS A 52 30.46 -2.46 -6.32
CA HIS A 52 30.29 -3.16 -7.60
C HIS A 52 29.97 -4.65 -7.40
N ARG A 53 29.29 -5.27 -8.37
CA ARG A 53 29.07 -6.73 -8.41
C ARG A 53 30.05 -7.36 -9.39
N ASP A 54 30.88 -8.27 -8.91
CA ASP A 54 31.77 -9.05 -9.77
C ASP A 54 30.97 -10.01 -10.69
N GLU A 55 31.63 -10.62 -11.69
CA GLU A 55 31.01 -11.54 -12.66
C GLU A 55 30.31 -12.75 -11.99
N LEU A 56 30.78 -13.12 -10.80
CA LEU A 56 30.20 -14.17 -9.94
C LEU A 56 29.04 -13.68 -9.06
N GLY A 57 28.58 -12.44 -9.22
CA GLY A 57 27.50 -11.82 -8.44
C GLY A 57 27.89 -11.45 -6.99
N ARG A 58 29.18 -11.51 -6.65
CA ARG A 58 29.68 -11.16 -5.32
C ARG A 58 29.80 -9.63 -5.17
N VAL A 59 29.40 -9.11 -4.01
CA VAL A 59 29.57 -7.68 -3.70
C VAL A 59 31.04 -7.44 -3.39
N VAL A 60 31.73 -6.70 -4.26
CA VAL A 60 33.09 -6.21 -4.02
C VAL A 60 32.97 -4.80 -3.49
N TYR A 61 33.48 -4.58 -2.28
CA TYR A 61 33.45 -3.28 -1.62
C TYR A 61 34.49 -2.35 -2.26
N SER A 62 34.15 -1.77 -3.39
CA SER A 62 34.85 -0.68 -4.06
C SER A 62 33.89 0.48 -4.23
N PHE A 63 34.32 1.71 -3.95
CA PHE A 63 33.46 2.88 -4.07
C PHE A 63 33.19 3.18 -5.55
N THR A 64 31.96 2.96 -6.01
CA THR A 64 31.49 3.24 -7.37
C THR A 64 30.17 4.00 -7.36
N THR A 65 29.98 4.87 -8.34
CA THR A 65 28.74 5.63 -8.56
C THR A 65 27.98 5.12 -9.79
N GLU A 66 28.50 4.09 -10.48
CA GLU A 66 27.90 3.55 -11.70
C GLU A 66 26.48 3.00 -11.49
N ASN A 67 26.19 2.43 -10.33
CA ASN A 67 24.84 1.94 -10.01
C ASN A 67 23.79 3.06 -10.08
N TYR A 68 24.14 4.28 -9.70
CA TYR A 68 23.24 5.43 -9.77
C TYR A 68 23.10 5.95 -11.20
N LEU A 69 24.18 5.91 -12.00
CA LEU A 69 24.12 6.26 -13.43
C LEU A 69 23.21 5.28 -14.20
N ARG A 70 23.27 3.99 -13.88
CA ARG A 70 22.38 2.96 -14.45
C ARG A 70 20.90 3.23 -14.16
N CYS A 71 20.57 3.88 -13.04
CA CYS A 71 19.18 4.27 -12.77
C CYS A 71 18.60 5.24 -13.82
N PHE A 72 19.45 5.98 -14.54
CA PHE A 72 19.05 6.89 -15.60
C PHE A 72 19.04 6.23 -16.99
N ASP A 73 19.39 4.95 -17.11
CA ASP A 73 19.26 4.25 -18.38
C ASP A 73 17.78 4.19 -18.81
N PRO A 74 17.48 4.36 -20.11
CA PRO A 74 16.11 4.39 -20.63
C PRO A 74 15.26 3.19 -20.20
N THR A 75 15.87 2.00 -20.06
CA THR A 75 15.19 0.79 -19.61
C THR A 75 14.65 0.92 -18.20
N TRP A 76 15.48 1.35 -17.24
CA TRP A 76 15.05 1.54 -15.84
C TRP A 76 14.05 2.68 -15.71
N LEU A 77 14.27 3.76 -16.46
CA LEU A 77 13.36 4.91 -16.49
C LEU A 77 11.98 4.52 -17.02
N SER A 78 11.91 3.64 -18.03
CA SER A 78 10.64 3.14 -18.57
C SER A 78 9.87 2.28 -17.54
N ILE A 79 10.57 1.45 -16.77
CA ILE A 79 9.97 0.62 -15.70
C ILE A 79 9.44 1.53 -14.58
N PHE A 80 10.22 2.55 -14.21
CA PHE A 80 9.81 3.54 -13.22
C PHE A 80 8.55 4.30 -13.66
N TRP A 81 8.52 4.76 -14.91
CA TRP A 81 7.37 5.46 -15.47
C TRP A 81 6.13 4.58 -15.54
N ASN A 82 6.27 3.33 -16.01
CA ASN A 82 5.18 2.36 -16.01
C ASN A 82 4.62 2.12 -14.61
N SER A 83 5.49 2.03 -13.59
CA SER A 83 5.06 1.86 -12.20
C SER A 83 4.22 3.04 -11.70
N ILE A 84 4.62 4.28 -12.02
CA ILE A 84 3.84 5.49 -11.71
C ILE A 84 2.50 5.46 -12.43
N LEU A 85 2.49 5.15 -13.73
CA LEU A 85 1.25 5.07 -14.51
C LEU A 85 0.27 4.04 -13.95
N TYR A 86 0.76 2.84 -13.59
CA TYR A 86 -0.09 1.80 -13.02
C TYR A 86 -0.61 2.18 -11.64
N ALA A 87 0.22 2.79 -10.80
CA ALA A 87 -0.20 3.30 -9.49
C ALA A 87 -1.28 4.39 -9.64
N LEU A 88 -1.05 5.37 -10.52
CA LEU A 88 -2.02 6.45 -10.78
C LEU A 88 -3.34 5.89 -11.32
N ALA A 89 -3.29 5.01 -12.31
CA ALA A 89 -4.48 4.37 -12.87
C ALA A 89 -5.25 3.60 -11.80
N ALA A 90 -4.56 2.80 -10.98
CA ALA A 90 -5.17 2.06 -9.88
C ALA A 90 -5.80 3.01 -8.85
N THR A 91 -5.12 4.10 -8.48
CA THR A 91 -5.67 5.11 -7.55
C THR A 91 -6.95 5.74 -8.09
N VAL A 92 -6.95 6.18 -9.34
CA VAL A 92 -8.14 6.78 -9.97
C VAL A 92 -9.30 5.80 -9.97
N ILE A 93 -9.07 4.55 -10.39
CA ILE A 93 -10.11 3.51 -10.40
C ILE A 93 -10.61 3.22 -8.97
N CYS A 94 -9.71 3.12 -7.99
CA CYS A 94 -10.07 2.93 -6.59
C CYS A 94 -10.91 4.08 -6.05
N VAL A 95 -10.65 5.33 -6.43
CA VAL A 95 -11.50 6.47 -6.03
C VAL A 95 -12.86 6.37 -6.70
N VAL A 96 -12.90 6.16 -8.02
CA VAL A 96 -14.14 6.10 -8.81
C VAL A 96 -15.07 4.98 -8.33
N VAL A 97 -14.52 3.81 -7.99
CA VAL A 97 -15.30 2.66 -7.51
C VAL A 97 -15.50 2.70 -5.99
N GLY A 98 -14.47 3.09 -5.24
CA GLY A 98 -14.47 3.10 -3.77
C GLY A 98 -15.32 4.21 -3.17
N TYR A 99 -15.41 5.38 -3.81
CA TYR A 99 -16.24 6.48 -3.35
C TYR A 99 -17.75 6.12 -3.30
N PRO A 100 -18.40 5.62 -4.38
CA PRO A 100 -19.80 5.24 -4.32
C PRO A 100 -20.04 4.07 -3.35
N ALA A 101 -19.10 3.12 -3.26
CA ALA A 101 -19.18 2.05 -2.27
C ALA A 101 -19.13 2.61 -0.83
N ALA A 102 -18.18 3.48 -0.51
CA ALA A 102 -18.07 4.10 0.81
C ALA A 102 -19.28 4.97 1.15
N TYR A 103 -19.81 5.72 0.17
CA TYR A 103 -21.00 6.55 0.34
C TYR A 103 -22.26 5.73 0.67
N THR A 104 -22.47 4.63 -0.05
CA THR A 104 -23.60 3.72 0.22
C THR A 104 -23.46 3.02 1.57
N ILE A 105 -22.24 2.66 1.98
CA ILE A 105 -21.96 2.08 3.29
C ILE A 105 -22.18 3.09 4.42
N GLY A 106 -21.75 4.34 4.26
CA GLY A 106 -21.91 5.40 5.26
C GLY A 106 -23.39 5.72 5.54
N ARG A 107 -24.22 5.70 4.50
CA ARG A 107 -25.68 5.90 4.59
C ARG A 107 -26.48 4.65 4.97
N ALA A 108 -25.87 3.47 5.01
CA ALA A 108 -26.56 2.25 5.37
C ALA A 108 -26.85 2.19 6.88
N GLY A 109 -27.94 1.50 7.25
CA GLY A 109 -28.27 1.26 8.65
C GLY A 109 -27.16 0.49 9.40
N PRO A 110 -27.11 0.56 10.75
CA PRO A 110 -25.97 0.07 11.54
C PRO A 110 -25.64 -1.42 11.33
N LYS A 111 -26.67 -2.27 11.12
CA LYS A 111 -26.47 -3.70 10.82
C LYS A 111 -25.86 -3.91 9.43
N SER A 112 -26.43 -3.29 8.39
CA SER A 112 -25.97 -3.41 7.00
C SER A 112 -24.56 -2.84 6.83
N ARG A 113 -24.26 -1.70 7.45
CA ARG A 113 -22.93 -1.07 7.49
C ARG A 113 -21.86 -2.03 8.02
N ARG A 114 -22.13 -2.71 9.15
CA ARG A 114 -21.21 -3.70 9.72
C ARG A 114 -20.95 -4.86 8.74
N ILE A 115 -22.01 -5.40 8.13
CA ILE A 115 -21.89 -6.50 7.16
C ILE A 115 -21.11 -6.08 5.92
N LEU A 116 -21.40 -4.91 5.35
CA LEU A 116 -20.73 -4.40 4.15
C LEU A 116 -19.24 -4.15 4.40
N LEU A 117 -18.89 -3.54 5.54
CA LEU A 117 -17.49 -3.33 5.91
C LEU A 117 -16.76 -4.66 6.12
N THR A 118 -17.40 -5.62 6.78
CA THR A 118 -16.85 -6.98 6.90
C THR A 118 -16.61 -7.59 5.52
N LEU A 119 -17.58 -7.49 4.59
CA LEU A 119 -17.45 -8.02 3.24
C LEU A 119 -16.27 -7.41 2.47
N VAL A 120 -16.05 -6.09 2.61
CA VAL A 120 -14.89 -5.39 2.03
C VAL A 120 -13.58 -5.83 2.67
N MET A 121 -13.57 -6.18 3.95
CA MET A 121 -12.37 -6.62 4.67
C MET A 121 -12.05 -8.12 4.50
N ILE A 122 -13.03 -8.98 4.18
CA ILE A 122 -12.81 -10.41 3.92
C ILE A 122 -11.62 -10.67 2.97
N PRO A 123 -11.52 -10.04 1.78
CA PRO A 123 -10.39 -10.30 0.87
C PRO A 123 -9.04 -9.91 1.47
N PHE A 124 -9.01 -8.97 2.43
CA PHE A 124 -7.78 -8.57 3.12
C PHE A 124 -7.28 -9.63 4.11
N TRP A 125 -8.19 -10.40 4.72
CA TRP A 125 -7.84 -11.45 5.69
C TRP A 125 -7.30 -12.72 5.02
N THR A 126 -7.41 -12.83 3.70
CA THR A 126 -6.85 -13.96 2.94
C THR A 126 -5.36 -13.77 2.64
N SER A 127 -4.60 -14.88 2.63
CA SER A 127 -3.18 -14.84 2.28
C SER A 127 -2.97 -14.27 0.88
N PHE A 128 -2.02 -13.34 0.76
CA PHE A 128 -1.65 -12.72 -0.51
C PHE A 128 -1.26 -13.76 -1.58
N LEU A 129 -0.62 -14.86 -1.18
CA LEU A 129 -0.25 -15.94 -2.10
C LEU A 129 -1.48 -16.65 -2.67
N ILE A 130 -2.43 -17.05 -1.82
CA ILE A 130 -3.65 -17.75 -2.25
C ILE A 130 -4.43 -16.88 -3.25
N ARG A 131 -4.59 -15.60 -2.93
CA ARG A 131 -5.23 -14.62 -3.81
C ARG A 131 -4.50 -14.46 -5.14
N THR A 132 -3.17 -14.42 -5.12
CA THR A 132 -2.36 -14.35 -6.34
C THR A 132 -2.62 -15.57 -7.20
N TYR A 133 -2.55 -16.78 -6.66
CA TYR A 133 -2.84 -18.01 -7.41
C TYR A 133 -4.29 -18.07 -7.94
N ALA A 134 -5.27 -17.59 -7.18
CA ALA A 134 -6.65 -17.51 -7.64
C ALA A 134 -6.78 -16.59 -8.86
N TRP A 135 -6.19 -15.40 -8.83
CA TRP A 135 -6.18 -14.49 -9.98
C TRP A 135 -5.40 -15.03 -11.17
N ILE A 136 -4.26 -15.70 -10.94
CA ILE A 136 -3.50 -16.39 -11.99
C ILE A 136 -4.40 -17.42 -12.69
N SER A 137 -5.13 -18.24 -11.93
CA SER A 137 -6.03 -19.24 -12.48
C SER A 137 -7.18 -18.60 -13.28
N ILE A 138 -7.82 -17.56 -12.75
CA ILE A 138 -8.94 -16.86 -13.40
C ILE A 138 -8.52 -16.18 -14.70
N LEU A 139 -7.36 -15.52 -14.72
CA LEU A 139 -6.86 -14.71 -15.84
C LEU A 139 -5.95 -15.48 -16.80
N SER A 140 -5.69 -16.77 -16.52
CA SER A 140 -4.95 -17.65 -17.42
C SER A 140 -5.68 -17.82 -18.77
N GLN A 141 -4.95 -18.28 -19.79
CA GLN A 141 -5.54 -18.46 -21.12
C GLN A 141 -6.74 -19.43 -21.11
N GLU A 142 -6.62 -20.52 -20.36
CA GLU A 142 -7.69 -21.51 -20.12
C GLU A 142 -8.54 -21.18 -18.88
N GLY A 143 -8.45 -19.95 -18.37
CA GLY A 143 -9.07 -19.51 -17.13
C GLY A 143 -10.57 -19.25 -17.29
N LEU A 144 -11.22 -19.04 -16.13
CA LEU A 144 -12.64 -18.66 -16.05
C LEU A 144 -12.95 -17.40 -16.87
N ALA A 145 -12.07 -16.39 -16.87
CA ALA A 145 -12.33 -15.14 -17.58
C ALA A 145 -12.45 -15.35 -19.09
N ASN A 146 -11.48 -16.05 -19.71
CA ASN A 146 -11.52 -16.34 -21.14
C ASN A 146 -12.66 -17.30 -21.49
N SER A 147 -12.89 -18.32 -20.68
CA SER A 147 -13.99 -19.27 -20.90
C SER A 147 -15.35 -18.56 -20.95
N LEU A 148 -15.60 -17.62 -20.03
CA LEU A 148 -16.82 -16.82 -20.01
C LEU A 148 -16.91 -15.88 -21.23
N LEU A 149 -15.83 -15.20 -21.59
CA LEU A 149 -15.81 -14.29 -22.74
C LEU A 149 -15.99 -15.00 -24.09
N LEU A 150 -15.40 -16.19 -24.24
CA LEU A 150 -15.59 -17.06 -25.41
C LEU A 150 -17.03 -17.57 -25.48
N SER A 151 -17.59 -18.03 -24.35
CA SER A 151 -18.99 -18.49 -24.31
C SER A 151 -19.98 -17.38 -24.68
N ALA A 152 -19.68 -16.14 -24.28
CA ALA A 152 -20.46 -14.96 -24.60
C ALA A 152 -20.26 -14.44 -26.04
N HIS A 153 -19.40 -15.08 -26.85
CA HIS A 153 -19.05 -14.68 -28.22
C HIS A 153 -18.54 -13.23 -28.33
N ILE A 154 -17.95 -12.68 -27.26
CA ILE A 154 -17.41 -11.31 -27.22
C ILE A 154 -16.03 -11.25 -27.89
N ILE A 155 -15.27 -12.35 -27.85
CA ILE A 155 -13.90 -12.44 -28.37
C ILE A 155 -13.74 -13.61 -29.36
N PRO A 156 -12.92 -13.44 -30.42
CA PRO A 156 -12.70 -14.46 -31.45
C PRO A 156 -11.74 -15.58 -31.02
N GLY A 157 -11.00 -15.41 -29.91
CA GLY A 157 -10.02 -16.37 -29.40
C GLY A 157 -9.54 -15.99 -28.00
N PRO A 158 -8.83 -16.89 -27.29
CA PRO A 158 -8.37 -16.65 -25.93
C PRO A 158 -7.39 -15.48 -25.85
N LEU A 159 -7.66 -14.53 -24.96
CA LEU A 159 -6.80 -13.36 -24.74
C LEU A 159 -5.72 -13.66 -23.70
N SER A 160 -4.49 -13.24 -23.98
CA SER A 160 -3.41 -13.27 -22.99
C SER A 160 -3.57 -12.11 -22.01
N MET A 161 -4.38 -12.30 -20.97
CA MET A 161 -4.61 -11.27 -19.93
C MET A 161 -3.49 -11.28 -18.89
N MET A 162 -2.93 -12.44 -18.61
CA MET A 162 -1.84 -12.63 -17.64
C MET A 162 -0.55 -11.93 -18.11
N TYR A 163 0.23 -11.42 -17.16
CA TYR A 163 1.48 -10.68 -17.42
C TYR A 163 1.33 -9.40 -18.26
N THR A 164 0.12 -8.84 -18.33
CA THR A 164 -0.15 -7.56 -19.01
C THR A 164 -0.41 -6.42 -18.01
N PRO A 165 -0.34 -5.16 -18.45
CA PRO A 165 -0.72 -4.01 -17.64
C PRO A 165 -2.13 -4.12 -17.03
N PHE A 166 -3.05 -4.77 -17.73
CA PHE A 166 -4.42 -5.00 -17.24
C PHE A 166 -4.43 -5.82 -15.95
N SER A 167 -3.73 -6.97 -15.94
CA SER A 167 -3.65 -7.82 -14.74
C SER A 167 -2.97 -7.11 -13.57
N ILE A 168 -1.97 -6.27 -13.86
CA ILE A 168 -1.27 -5.47 -12.83
C ILE A 168 -2.25 -4.48 -12.20
N VAL A 169 -2.92 -3.65 -13.01
CA VAL A 169 -3.86 -2.63 -12.51
C VAL A 169 -5.04 -3.29 -11.78
N LEU A 170 -5.58 -4.39 -12.31
CA LEU A 170 -6.66 -5.15 -11.65
C LEU A 170 -6.23 -5.67 -10.28
N GLY A 171 -5.04 -6.25 -10.19
CA GLY A 171 -4.47 -6.72 -8.93
C GLY A 171 -4.26 -5.58 -7.93
N LEU A 172 -3.74 -4.43 -8.38
CA LEU A 172 -3.58 -3.23 -7.54
C LEU A 172 -4.93 -2.75 -7.01
N VAL A 173 -5.92 -2.58 -7.88
CA VAL A 173 -7.27 -2.13 -7.49
C VAL A 173 -7.86 -3.07 -6.46
N TYR A 174 -7.88 -4.37 -6.72
CA TYR A 174 -8.39 -5.37 -5.77
C TYR A 174 -7.72 -5.26 -4.38
N ASN A 175 -6.40 -5.08 -4.35
CA ASN A 175 -5.64 -5.02 -3.10
C ASN A 175 -5.86 -3.73 -2.30
N TYR A 176 -5.96 -2.59 -3.00
CA TYR A 176 -6.01 -1.28 -2.36
C TYR A 176 -7.44 -0.74 -2.16
N LEU A 177 -8.45 -1.33 -2.79
CA LEU A 177 -9.83 -0.89 -2.67
C LEU A 177 -10.34 -0.89 -1.21
N PRO A 178 -10.06 -1.89 -0.35
CA PRO A 178 -10.44 -1.82 1.07
C PRO A 178 -9.80 -0.63 1.80
N PHE A 179 -8.53 -0.35 1.51
CA PHE A 179 -7.79 0.78 2.10
C PHE A 179 -8.28 2.14 1.61
N MET A 180 -8.87 2.21 0.41
CA MET A 180 -9.53 3.43 -0.08
C MET A 180 -10.91 3.63 0.58
N ILE A 181 -11.71 2.57 0.72
CA ILE A 181 -13.07 2.66 1.26
C ILE A 181 -13.07 3.08 2.72
N LEU A 182 -12.23 2.47 3.57
CA LEU A 182 -12.24 2.69 5.01
C LEU A 182 -12.13 4.18 5.43
N PRO A 183 -11.12 4.95 4.96
CA PRO A 183 -10.99 6.36 5.32
C PRO A 183 -12.12 7.22 4.73
N ILE A 184 -12.54 6.97 3.48
CA ILE A 184 -13.64 7.74 2.86
C ILE A 184 -14.92 7.55 3.67
N TYR A 185 -15.25 6.32 4.04
CA TYR A 185 -16.42 6.00 4.84
C TYR A 185 -16.45 6.72 6.20
N THR A 186 -15.30 6.94 6.85
CA THR A 186 -15.26 7.67 8.13
C THR A 186 -15.52 9.17 7.98
N SER A 187 -15.43 9.70 6.75
CA SER A 187 -15.66 11.12 6.45
C SER A 187 -17.07 11.45 5.93
N VAL A 188 -17.90 10.43 5.66
CA VAL A 188 -19.30 10.58 5.20
C VAL A 188 -20.27 10.26 6.31
#